data_AF-A0A800F3Q9-F1
#
_entry.id   AF-A0A800F3Q9-F1
#
_cell.length_a   1.000
_cell.length_b   1.000
_cell.length_c   1.000
_cell.angle_alpha   90.00
_cell.angle_beta   90.00
_cell.angle_gamma   90.00
#
_symmetry.space_group_name_H-M   'P 1'
#
loop_
_entity.id
_entity.type
_entity.pdbx_description
1 polymer ?
#
loop_
_entity_poly.entity_id
_entity_poly.type
_entity_poly.pdbx_seq_one_letter_code
_entity_poly.pdbx_strand_id
1 'polypeptide(L)' 'MVVTRGTFRGTHSGEFFGHAATGNDESVPFINIMRIENGLSAEEWDAFDTLSFMTQIGAIPGG' A
#
# COMPACT_ATOMS: atom_id res chain seq x y z
N MET A 1 11.30 -5.07 17.78
CA MET A 1 10.67 -4.92 16.45
C MET A 1 9.18 -5.15 16.60
N VAL A 2 8.38 -4.53 15.75
CA VAL A 2 6.93 -4.73 15.65
C VAL A 2 6.64 -5.18 14.23
N VAL A 3 5.78 -6.19 14.06
CA VAL A 3 5.33 -6.63 12.75
C VAL A 3 3.82 -6.45 12.66
N THR A 4 3.39 -5.73 11.64
CA THR A 4 1.98 -5.50 11.35
C THR A 4 1.62 -6.24 10.08
N ARG A 5 0.57 -7.06 10.14
CA ARG A 5 -0.08 -7.64 8.96
C ARG A 5 -1.44 -6.99 8.80
N GLY A 6 -1.68 -6.37 7.66
CA GLY A 6 -2.89 -5.60 7.44
C GLY A 6 -3.42 -5.71 6.01
N THR A 7 -4.53 -5.03 5.80
CA THR A 7 -5.10 -4.79 4.47
C THR A 7 -5.43 -3.31 4.39
N PHE A 8 -4.78 -2.62 3.46
CA PHE A 8 -5.13 -1.26 3.08
C PHE A 8 -6.44 -1.29 2.29
N ARG A 9 -7.37 -0.39 2.64
CA ARG A 9 -8.62 -0.20 1.89
C ARG A 9 -8.82 1.28 1.66
N GLY A 10 -9.22 1.65 0.45
CA GLY A 10 -9.43 3.03 0.06
C GLY A 10 -10.11 3.12 -1.29
N THR A 11 -10.35 4.35 -1.73
CA THR A 11 -10.85 4.64 -3.08
C THR A 11 -9.79 5.49 -3.78
N HIS A 12 -9.41 5.10 -5.01
CA HIS A 12 -8.49 5.86 -5.85
C HIS A 12 -9.14 7.17 -6.32
N SER A 13 -9.14 8.16 -5.43
CA SER A 13 -9.90 9.41 -5.54
C SER A 13 -9.05 10.62 -5.89
N GLY A 14 -7.72 10.46 -5.88
CA GLY A 14 -6.75 11.45 -6.31
C GLY A 14 -5.84 10.88 -7.39
N GLU A 15 -4.98 11.72 -7.95
CA GLU A 15 -3.90 11.26 -8.81
C GLU A 15 -2.85 10.49 -7.98
N PHE A 16 -2.38 9.37 -8.51
CA PHE A 16 -1.34 8.55 -7.91
C PHE A 16 -0.30 8.11 -8.94
N PHE A 17 0.98 8.46 -8.72
CA PHE A 17 2.13 8.07 -9.56
C PHE A 17 1.96 8.36 -11.07
N GLY A 18 1.34 9.49 -11.40
CA GLY A 18 1.03 9.93 -12.76
C GLY A 18 -0.28 9.37 -13.32
N HIS A 19 -1.03 8.56 -12.55
CA HIS A 19 -2.31 7.99 -12.97
C HIS A 19 -3.46 8.78 -12.35
N ALA A 20 -4.36 9.29 -13.19
CA ALA A 20 -5.53 10.02 -12.73
C ALA A 20 -6.45 9.13 -11.88
N ALA A 21 -7.20 9.77 -10.97
CA ALA A 21 -8.19 9.11 -10.14
C ALA A 21 -9.15 8.27 -10.99
N THR A 22 -9.34 7.00 -10.59
CA THR A 22 -10.26 6.08 -11.27
C THR A 22 -11.61 5.96 -10.56
N GLY A 23 -11.67 6.32 -9.27
CA GLY A 23 -12.82 6.06 -8.42
C GLY A 23 -12.99 4.59 -8.01
N ASN A 24 -12.03 3.72 -8.36
CA ASN A 24 -12.07 2.32 -7.97
C ASN A 24 -11.79 2.15 -6.48
N ASP A 25 -12.48 1.19 -5.86
CA ASP A 25 -12.14 0.72 -4.53
C ASP A 25 -10.94 -0.23 -4.59
N GLU A 26 -10.06 -0.08 -3.61
CA GLU A 26 -8.86 -0.86 -3.45
C GLU A 26 -8.91 -1.69 -2.17
N SER A 27 -8.32 -2.89 -2.22
CA SER A 27 -8.11 -3.74 -1.06
C SER A 27 -6.78 -4.48 -1.22
N VAL A 28 -5.74 -4.02 -0.52
CA VAL A 28 -4.35 -4.45 -0.76
C VAL A 28 -3.74 -5.00 0.52
N PRO A 29 -3.33 -6.28 0.57
CA PRO A 29 -2.64 -6.83 1.74
C PRO A 29 -1.23 -6.24 1.86
N PHE A 30 -0.76 -6.08 3.10
CA PHE A 30 0.60 -5.65 3.37
C PHE A 30 1.18 -6.27 4.64
N ILE A 31 2.51 -6.32 4.68
CA ILE A 31 3.31 -6.53 5.89
C ILE A 31 4.18 -5.31 6.09
N ASN A 32 4.21 -4.83 7.32
CA ASN A 32 5.11 -3.77 7.77
C ASN A 32 5.96 -4.31 8.92
N ILE A 33 7.27 -4.06 8.88
CA ILE A 33 8.23 -4.44 9.91
C ILE A 33 8.91 -3.18 10.40
N MET A 34 8.73 -2.86 11.69
CA MET A 34 9.33 -1.66 12.31
C MET A 34 10.36 -2.04 13.37
N ARG A 35 11.54 -1.40 13.31
CA ARG A 35 12.52 -1.40 14.40
C ARG A 35 12.24 -0.20 15.31
N ILE A 36 11.91 -0.46 16.57
CA ILE A 36 11.68 0.58 17.57
C ILE A 36 12.96 0.81 18.37
N GLU A 37 13.38 2.05 18.50
CA GLU A 37 14.52 2.48 19.32
C GLU A 37 14.13 3.72 20.13
N ASN A 38 14.41 3.72 21.43
CA ASN A 38 14.02 4.81 22.36
C ASN A 38 12.52 5.17 22.29
N GLY A 39 11.66 4.18 22.02
CA GLY A 39 10.21 4.37 21.89
C GLY A 39 9.74 4.97 20.57
N LEU A 40 10.63 5.18 19.59
CA LEU A 40 10.33 5.74 18.27
C LEU A 40 10.60 4.72 17.16
N SER A 41 9.93 4.88 16.01
CA SER A 41 10.26 4.11 14.80
C SER A 41 11.61 4.58 14.25
N ALA A 42 12.62 3.72 14.32
CA ALA A 42 13.96 4.00 13.82
C ALA A 42 14.14 3.56 12.36
N GLU A 43 13.56 2.41 12.01
CA GLU A 43 13.59 1.83 10.65
C GLU A 43 12.29 1.09 10.36
N GLU A 44 11.94 1.05 9.08
CA GLU A 44 10.71 0.46 8.56
C GLU A 44 10.99 -0.29 7.26
N TRP A 45 10.42 -1.48 7.11
CA TRP A 45 10.40 -2.25 5.86
C TRP A 45 8.98 -2.67 5.53
N ASP A 46 8.54 -2.30 4.34
CA ASP A 46 7.20 -2.60 3.83
C ASP A 46 7.23 -3.60 2.70
N ALA A 47 6.35 -4.59 2.80
CA ALA A 47 5.94 -5.46 1.70
C ALA A 47 4.46 -5.18 1.41
N PHE A 48 4.22 -4.36 0.39
CA PHE A 48 2.91 -4.01 -0.12
C PHE A 48 2.67 -4.76 -1.44
N ASP A 49 1.47 -5.27 -1.68
CA ASP A 49 1.13 -5.90 -2.97
C ASP A 49 0.91 -4.84 -4.06
N THR A 50 2.02 -4.22 -4.47
CA THR A 50 2.05 -3.14 -5.46
C THR A 50 1.48 -3.58 -6.80
N LEU A 51 1.68 -4.84 -7.22
CA LEU A 51 1.13 -5.32 -8.49
C LEU A 51 -0.41 -5.32 -8.46
N SER A 52 -1.00 -5.86 -7.39
CA SER A 52 -2.45 -5.86 -7.20
C SER A 52 -3.01 -4.46 -7.09
N PHE A 53 -2.34 -3.57 -6.34
CA PHE A 53 -2.70 -2.16 -6.25
C PHE A 53 -2.67 -1.45 -7.62
N MET A 54 -1.55 -1.56 -8.37
CA MET A 54 -1.38 -0.92 -9.67
C MET A 54 -2.41 -1.42 -10.69
N THR A 55 -2.83 -2.68 -10.58
CA THR A 55 -3.93 -3.25 -11.38
C THR A 55 -5.28 -2.64 -10.99
N GLN A 56 -5.58 -2.53 -9.69
CA GLN A 56 -6.84 -1.96 -9.17
C GLN A 56 -7.01 -0.48 -9.54
N ILE A 57 -5.91 0.29 -9.60
CA ILE A 57 -5.94 1.69 -10.05
C ILE A 57 -5.86 1.86 -11.58
N GLY A 58 -5.86 0.77 -12.35
CA GLY A 58 -5.84 0.80 -13.81
C GLY A 58 -4.51 1.24 -14.43
N ALA A 59 -3.42 1.27 -13.66
CA ALA A 59 -2.09 1.64 -14.15
C ALA A 59 -1.44 0.52 -14.98
N ILE A 60 -1.81 -0.73 -14.71
CA ILE A 60 -1.37 -1.93 -15.42
C ILE A 60 -2.61 -2.75 -15.77
N PRO A 61 -2.69 -3.37 -16.96
CA PRO A 61 -3.81 -4.25 -17.32
C PRO A 61 -4.00 -5.38 -16.30
N GLY A 62 -5.25 -5.63 -15.93
CA GLY A 62 -5.62 -6.86 -15.24
C GLY A 62 -5.56 -8.07 -16.18
N GLY A 63 -5.31 -9.25 -15.60
CA GLY A 63 -5.47 -10.53 -16.30
C GLY A 63 -6.93 -10.94 -16.46
#